data_AF-A0A2E8EWU2-F1
#
_entry.id   AF-A0A2E8EWU2-F1
#
_cell.length_a   1.000
_cell.length_b   1.000
_cell.length_c   1.000
_cell.angle_alpha   90.00
_cell.angle_beta   90.00
_cell.angle_gamma   90.00
#
_symmetry.space_group_name_H-M   'P 1'
#
loop_
_entity.id
_entity.type
_entity.pdbx_description
1 polymer ?
#
loop_
_entity_poly.entity_id
_entity_poly.type
_entity_poly.pdbx_seq_one_letter_code
_entity_poly.pdbx_strand_id
1 'polypeptide(L)' 'MTKITLSLEDSKVKQLRDKAESYGLKLEQFVSASIEDLISQPEPEFDAAFKKVLSKNKELYKRLT' A
#
# COMPACT_ATOMS: atom_id res chain seq x y z
N MET A 1 -4.57 -22.51 -3.72
CA MET A 1 -5.46 -21.75 -2.81
C MET A 1 -5.14 -22.19 -1.40
N THR A 2 -4.51 -21.34 -0.61
CA THR A 2 -4.19 -21.60 0.81
C THR A 2 -5.11 -20.74 1.67
N LYS A 3 -5.76 -21.33 2.68
CA LYS A 3 -6.65 -20.61 3.58
C LYS A 3 -5.91 -20.27 4.87
N ILE A 4 -5.91 -18.99 5.23
CA ILE A 4 -5.37 -18.51 6.50
C ILE A 4 -6.55 -18.09 7.37
N THR A 5 -6.60 -18.58 8.61
CA THR A 5 -7.59 -18.19 9.61
C THR A 5 -6.89 -17.33 10.64
N LEU A 6 -7.41 -16.12 10.90
CA LEU A 6 -6.85 -15.16 11.83
C LEU A 6 -7.90 -14.83 12.89
N SER A 7 -7.47 -14.76 14.16
CA SER A 7 -8.27 -14.22 15.24
C SER A 7 -7.88 -12.76 15.45
N LEU A 8 -8.85 -11.86 15.27
CA LEU A 8 -8.69 -10.43 15.47
C LEU A 8 -9.72 -9.97 16.50
N GLU A 9 -9.41 -8.91 17.24
CA GLU A 9 -10.40 -8.26 18.08
C GLU A 9 -11.56 -7.72 17.22
N ASP A 10 -12.79 -7.85 17.72
CA ASP A 10 -13.99 -7.35 17.04
C ASP A 10 -13.90 -5.86 16.70
N SER A 11 -13.22 -5.09 17.55
CA SER A 11 -12.94 -3.66 17.34
C SER A 11 -12.16 -3.40 16.05
N LYS A 12 -11.16 -4.23 15.75
CA LYS A 12 -10.32 -4.13 14.55
C LYS A 12 -11.05 -4.66 13.33
N VAL A 13 -11.83 -5.73 13.46
CA VAL A 13 -12.67 -6.26 12.38
C VAL A 13 -13.68 -5.20 11.94
N LYS A 14 -14.30 -4.50 12.89
CA LYS A 14 -15.22 -3.40 12.59
C LYS A 14 -14.53 -2.27 11.82
N GLN A 15 -13.38 -1.80 12.28
CA GLN A 15 -12.62 -0.75 11.57
C GLN A 15 -12.21 -1.17 10.14
N LEU A 16 -11.81 -2.42 9.94
CA LEU A 16 -11.50 -2.94 8.60
C LEU A 16 -12.74 -2.98 7.71
N ARG A 17 -13.90 -3.31 8.26
CA ARG A 17 -15.17 -3.33 7.53
C ARG A 17 -15.60 -1.93 7.11
N ASP A 18 -15.52 -0.97 8.03
CA ASP A 18 -15.84 0.44 7.76
C ASP A 18 -14.92 1.00 6.66
N LYS A 19 -13.62 0.66 6.70
CA LYS A 19 -12.68 1.00 5.63
C LYS A 19 -13.05 0.33 4.31
N ALA A 20 -13.34 -0.96 4.30
CA ALA A 20 -13.73 -1.67 3.08
C ALA A 20 -14.98 -1.04 2.43
N GLU A 21 -15.99 -0.70 3.24
CA GLU A 21 -17.20 -0.01 2.78
C GLU A 21 -16.90 1.36 2.18
N SER A 22 -15.94 2.12 2.73
CA SER A 22 -15.51 3.41 2.15
C SER A 22 -14.93 3.28 0.74
N TYR A 23 -14.40 2.10 0.38
CA TYR A 23 -13.92 1.77 -0.96
C TYR A 23 -14.95 0.99 -1.80
N GLY A 24 -16.17 0.75 -1.28
CA GLY A 24 -17.20 -0.06 -1.94
C GLY A 24 -16.84 -1.55 -2.04
N LEU A 25 -15.93 -2.03 -1.20
CA LEU A 25 -15.41 -3.40 -1.23
C LEU A 25 -15.96 -4.24 -0.08
N LYS A 26 -16.00 -5.56 -0.30
CA LYS A 26 -16.19 -6.52 0.80
C LYS A 26 -14.92 -6.61 1.63
N LEU A 27 -15.07 -7.01 2.90
CA LEU A 27 -13.94 -7.17 3.81
C LEU A 27 -12.88 -8.13 3.25
N GLU A 28 -13.28 -9.28 2.67
CA GLU A 28 -12.30 -10.23 2.13
C GLU A 28 -11.53 -9.66 0.93
N GLN A 29 -12.21 -8.90 0.07
CA GLN A 29 -11.59 -8.23 -1.08
C GLN A 29 -10.62 -7.15 -0.64
N PHE A 30 -11.02 -6.32 0.33
CA PHE A 30 -10.18 -5.29 0.90
C PHE A 30 -8.91 -5.87 1.54
N VAL A 31 -9.05 -6.94 2.34
CA VAL A 31 -7.91 -7.59 3.00
C VAL A 31 -6.98 -8.24 1.98
N SER A 32 -7.53 -8.94 0.97
CA SER A 32 -6.72 -9.56 -0.08
C SER A 32 -5.92 -8.52 -0.86
N ALA A 33 -6.57 -7.44 -1.31
CA ALA A 33 -5.90 -6.36 -2.03
C ALA A 33 -4.86 -5.65 -1.17
N SER A 34 -5.13 -5.47 0.13
CA SER A 34 -4.18 -4.86 1.07
C SER A 34 -2.93 -5.72 1.27
N ILE A 35 -3.09 -7.05 1.33
CA ILE A 35 -1.95 -7.98 1.44
C ILE A 35 -1.14 -7.97 0.15
N GLU A 36 -1.81 -7.99 -1.00
CA GLU A 36 -1.15 -7.94 -2.31
C GLU A 36 -0.39 -6.63 -2.51
N ASP A 37 -0.98 -5.50 -2.13
CA ASP A 37 -0.31 -4.20 -2.14
C ASP A 37 0.91 -4.21 -1.21
N LEU A 38 0.77 -4.71 0.02
CA LEU A 38 1.86 -4.81 0.98
C LEU A 38 3.03 -5.66 0.48
N ILE A 39 2.75 -6.78 -0.21
CA ILE A 39 3.78 -7.66 -0.79
C ILE A 39 4.37 -7.04 -2.06
N SER A 40 3.57 -6.29 -2.82
CA SER A 40 4.00 -5.64 -4.06
C SER A 40 4.72 -4.32 -3.82
N GLN A 41 4.75 -3.82 -2.57
CA GLN A 41 5.51 -2.64 -2.22
C GLN A 41 6.99 -2.88 -2.55
N PRO A 42 7.61 -1.98 -3.31
CA PRO A 42 9.00 -2.15 -3.68
C PRO A 42 9.88 -2.03 -2.44
N GLU A 43 10.97 -2.81 -2.41
CA GLU A 43 11.93 -2.82 -1.30
C GLU A 43 12.38 -1.39 -0.93
N PRO A 44 12.70 -1.10 0.34
CA PRO A 44 13.09 0.23 0.80
C PRO A 44 14.23 0.86 -0.03
N GLU A 45 15.13 0.06 -0.61
CA GLU A 45 16.17 0.54 -1.52
C GLU A 45 15.61 1.17 -2.81
N PHE A 46 14.49 0.66 -3.33
CA PHE A 46 13.81 1.23 -4.50
C PHE A 46 13.26 2.62 -4.20
N ASP A 47 12.67 2.79 -3.02
CA ASP A 47 12.08 4.05 -2.58
C ASP A 47 13.17 5.14 -2.42
N ALA A 48 14.34 4.74 -1.91
CA ALA A 48 15.52 5.60 -1.84
C ALA A 48 16.06 5.96 -3.25
N ALA A 49 16.13 4.99 -4.17
CA ALA A 49 16.55 5.23 -5.56
C ALA A 49 15.57 6.16 -6.30
N PHE A 50 14.26 5.99 -6.09
CA PHE A 50 13.22 6.81 -6.68
C PHE A 50 13.31 8.27 -6.22
N LYS A 51 13.48 8.50 -4.91
CA LYS A 51 13.73 9.85 -4.35
C LYS A 51 15.00 10.49 -4.94
N LYS A 52 16.06 9.71 -5.12
CA LYS A 52 17.33 10.18 -5.71
C LYS A 52 17.15 10.60 -7.18
N VAL A 53 16.41 9.83 -7.98
CA VAL A 53 16.11 10.17 -9.39
C VAL A 53 15.25 11.44 -9.48
N LEU A 54 14.18 11.54 -8.68
CA LEU A 54 13.33 12.73 -8.66
C LEU A 54 14.11 14.00 -8.27
N SER A 55 15.00 13.89 -7.26
CA SER A 55 15.86 15.00 -6.85
C SER A 55 16.80 15.46 -7.97
N LYS A 56 17.48 14.50 -8.64
CA LYS A 56 18.34 14.80 -9.80
C LYS A 56 17.57 15.43 -10.96
N ASN A 57 16.38 14.94 -11.26
CA ASN A 57 15.56 15.50 -12.34
C ASN A 57 15.15 16.94 -12.02
N LYS A 58 14.74 17.21 -10.78
CA LYS A 58 14.41 18.58 -10.34
C LYS A 58 15.60 19.51 -10.49
N GLU A 59 16.81 19.04 -10.19
CA GLU A 59 18.05 19.81 -10.37
C GLU A 59 18.37 20.05 -11.85
N LEU A 60 18.19 19.05 -12.71
CA LEU A 60 18.37 19.19 -14.15
C LEU A 60 17.38 20.18 -14.77
N TYR A 61 16.10 20.09 -14.41
CA TYR A 61 15.08 21.04 -14.89
C TYR A 61 15.36 22.47 -14.43
N LYS A 62 15.88 22.66 -13.22
CA LYS A 62 16.32 23.99 -12.73
C LYS A 62 17.48 24.58 -13.50
N ARG A 63 18.34 23.76 -14.12
CA ARG A 63 19.50 24.23 -14.91
C ARG A 63 19.14 24.55 -16.36
N LEU A 64 17.96 24.10 -16.82
CA LEU A 64 17.44 24.34 -18.16
C LEU A 64 16.55 25.60 -18.25
N THR A 65 16.41 26.34 -17.15
CA THR A 65 15.74 27.65 -17.06
C THR A 65 16.77 28.69 -16.63
#